data_AF-A0A970C6Z1-F1
#
_entry.id   AF-A0A970C6Z1-F1
#
_cell.length_a   1.000
_cell.length_b   1.000
_cell.length_c   1.000
_cell.angle_alpha   90.00
_cell.angle_beta   90.00
_cell.angle_gamma   90.00
#
_symmetry.space_group_name_H-M   'P 1'
#
loop_
_entity.id
_entity.type
_entity.pdbx_description
1 polymer ?
#
loop_
_entity_poly.entity_id
_entity_poly.type
_entity_poly.pdbx_seq_one_letter_code
_entity_poly.pdbx_strand_id
1 'polypeptide(L)'
;MKSLNSRQTQPAGRNATLLPHFLRQGAVEDQPFIPAFRQSIGWQICSSPTSAMSASNPRSTLCACCNAVSKLTAVLLTAALLCGSACTKSSPADQGGAKPDAVSTAKRIRQPAVAGLFYPSEPSTLRRAIDGYLKEAKDYKLSSVRAIVVPHAGYQYSGLTAAHAYRQVSGKPYKTVVILAPSHYALFKGACVCGADEFETPLGRVPISPLAKELAKQKPFVAETPCRVQRPAWARQSPRPAPPVGEDTPHTWEHSDEVQVPFLQQSLKGFAVVPIVFGTVDPAEAARALADKLDDQTLLVASSDLSHYHPYERAKEMDKKCVDAICRLDIESMATQEACGKDPILCLMHIARQKGWTAQMLDYRNSGDTAGDKSGVVGYSAIAFTAPSETQYTKEERKALLNLARKSLTEVVTHGRLPDAKASDFTPRCSEEKGCFVTLTKNGVLRGCIGNIMPNGPLWKSIMENARNAAIRDYRFPPVQTDELRQIEIEISVLTVPQPLKFDSPDDLVKKLRPHKDGVVLELGLRTATYLPQVWEQISDPVQFLSSLSMKAGAGPDDWRRPGTRVLIYQVEAFKESEM
;
A
#
# COMPACT_ATOMS: atom_id res chain seq x y z
N MET A 1 6.86 -80.42 16.44
CA MET A 1 8.14 -81.14 16.60
C MET A 1 8.94 -81.02 15.30
N LYS A 2 10.20 -80.53 15.38
CA LYS A 2 11.29 -80.48 14.37
C LYS A 2 11.07 -79.51 13.18
N SER A 3 11.77 -78.36 13.02
CA SER A 3 13.22 -78.07 12.85
C SER A 3 13.81 -78.82 11.64
N LEU A 4 14.54 -78.28 10.66
CA LEU A 4 15.48 -77.15 10.55
C LEU A 4 15.93 -77.03 9.06
N ASN A 5 16.30 -75.80 8.62
CA ASN A 5 17.41 -75.39 7.71
C ASN A 5 17.72 -76.19 6.40
N SER A 6 18.17 -75.62 5.27
CA SER A 6 18.78 -74.32 4.90
C SER A 6 19.00 -74.30 3.37
N ARG A 7 19.09 -73.12 2.75
CA ARG A 7 20.19 -72.73 1.83
C ARG A 7 20.06 -71.28 1.36
N GLN A 8 21.21 -70.59 1.42
CA GLN A 8 21.48 -69.21 1.03
C GLN A 8 21.39 -69.00 -0.49
N THR A 9 20.98 -67.80 -0.91
CA THR A 9 21.41 -67.18 -2.18
C THR A 9 21.65 -65.67 -1.96
N GLN A 10 22.82 -65.19 -2.39
CA GLN A 10 23.17 -63.77 -2.49
C GLN A 10 22.68 -63.20 -3.84
N PRO A 11 22.45 -61.88 -3.97
CA PRO A 11 22.44 -61.21 -5.27
C PRO A 11 23.66 -60.29 -5.46
N ALA A 12 24.14 -60.28 -6.70
CA ALA A 12 25.32 -59.57 -7.17
C ALA A 12 25.02 -58.12 -7.63
N GLY A 13 26.01 -57.24 -7.42
CA GLY A 13 26.45 -56.21 -8.38
C GLY A 13 25.60 -54.95 -8.56
N ARG A 14 25.86 -53.90 -7.77
CA ARG A 14 25.50 -52.50 -8.09
C ARG A 14 26.64 -51.83 -8.86
N ASN A 15 26.34 -51.28 -10.04
CA ASN A 15 27.20 -50.33 -10.73
C ASN A 15 27.05 -48.94 -10.10
N ALA A 16 28.19 -48.33 -9.82
CA ALA A 16 28.34 -47.02 -9.21
C ALA A 16 28.21 -45.90 -10.26
N THR A 17 27.33 -44.93 -9.99
CA THR A 17 27.34 -43.62 -10.64
C THR A 17 27.78 -42.60 -9.60
N LEU A 18 28.91 -41.96 -9.86
CA LEU A 18 29.57 -40.96 -9.01
C LEU A 18 28.68 -39.70 -8.88
N LEU A 19 28.14 -39.48 -7.68
CA LEU A 19 27.59 -38.20 -7.22
C LEU A 19 28.74 -37.40 -6.57
N PRO A 20 28.98 -36.13 -6.95
CA PRO A 20 29.99 -35.33 -6.28
C PRO A 20 29.53 -34.96 -4.87
N HIS A 21 30.36 -35.31 -3.90
CA HIS A 21 30.23 -35.08 -2.48
C HIS A 21 30.46 -33.58 -2.17
N PHE A 22 29.42 -32.76 -2.26
CA PHE A 22 29.43 -31.39 -1.78
C PHE A 22 28.19 -31.18 -0.93
N LEU A 23 28.34 -31.21 0.39
CA LEU A 23 27.43 -30.64 1.39
C LEU A 23 27.99 -30.99 2.79
N ARG A 24 29.05 -30.27 3.21
CA ARG A 24 29.46 -30.24 4.63
C ARG A 24 30.33 -29.04 5.05
N GLN A 25 30.47 -28.02 4.22
CA GLN A 25 31.24 -26.80 4.57
C GLN A 25 30.47 -25.52 4.20
N GLY A 26 29.23 -25.41 4.69
CA GLY A 26 28.44 -24.18 4.65
C GLY A 26 27.87 -23.78 6.01
N ALA A 27 28.37 -24.37 7.10
CA ALA A 27 28.05 -23.94 8.45
C ALA A 27 29.11 -22.93 8.89
N VAL A 28 28.73 -21.65 8.98
CA VAL A 28 29.50 -20.65 9.70
C VAL A 28 28.66 -20.24 10.91
N GLU A 29 29.19 -20.53 12.09
CA GLU A 29 28.69 -20.05 13.37
C GLU A 29 28.79 -18.53 13.41
N ASP A 30 27.66 -17.83 13.45
CA ASP A 30 27.61 -16.44 13.88
C ASP A 30 27.60 -16.40 15.41
N GLN A 31 28.71 -15.98 16.00
CA GLN A 31 28.83 -15.69 17.42
C GLN A 31 27.97 -14.45 17.77
N PRO A 32 27.07 -14.50 18.78
CA PRO A 32 26.26 -13.35 19.15
C PRO A 32 27.10 -12.31 19.91
N PHE A 33 27.12 -11.08 19.39
CA PHE A 33 27.69 -9.91 20.06
C PHE A 33 26.82 -9.50 21.26
N ILE A 34 27.36 -9.58 22.48
CA ILE A 34 26.77 -9.03 23.70
C ILE A 34 27.26 -7.57 23.87
N PRO A 35 26.40 -6.54 23.89
CA PRO A 35 26.81 -5.22 24.34
C PRO A 35 26.62 -5.12 25.86
N ALA A 36 27.70 -5.41 26.60
CA ALA A 36 27.81 -5.01 28.00
C ALA A 36 28.22 -3.53 28.06
N PHE A 37 27.28 -2.63 28.40
CA PHE A 37 27.56 -1.35 29.08
C PHE A 37 26.22 -0.69 29.47
N ARG A 38 25.70 -1.03 30.64
CA ARG A 38 24.75 -0.19 31.38
C ARG A 38 25.52 0.42 32.54
N GLN A 39 25.92 1.68 32.41
CA GLN A 39 26.23 2.52 33.57
C GLN A 39 25.06 3.46 33.85
N SER A 40 24.74 3.47 35.13
CA SER A 40 23.72 4.21 35.84
C SER A 40 23.85 5.72 35.70
N ILE A 41 22.75 6.39 35.34
CA ILE A 41 22.48 7.73 35.83
C ILE A 41 20.99 7.77 36.17
N GLY A 42 20.69 7.77 37.46
CA GLY A 42 19.35 8.04 37.98
C GLY A 42 19.10 9.55 37.96
N TRP A 43 17.88 9.95 37.61
CA TRP A 43 17.36 11.27 37.95
C TRP A 43 16.01 11.13 38.61
N GLN A 44 15.95 11.65 39.82
CA GLN A 44 14.78 11.78 40.67
C GLN A 44 13.78 12.79 40.08
N ILE A 45 12.53 12.49 40.38
CA ILE A 45 11.34 13.32 40.34
C ILE A 45 11.60 14.68 41.03
N CYS A 46 11.14 15.78 40.43
CA CYS A 46 10.64 16.91 41.20
C CYS A 46 9.59 17.73 40.44
N SER A 47 8.63 18.18 41.22
CA SER A 47 7.32 18.73 40.94
C SER A 47 7.32 20.20 40.51
N SER A 48 6.23 20.63 39.86
CA SER A 48 5.75 21.98 39.48
C SER A 48 5.69 23.00 40.65
N PRO A 49 5.20 24.28 40.54
CA PRO A 49 4.55 25.01 39.42
C PRO A 49 4.87 26.55 39.30
N THR A 50 4.05 27.28 38.50
CA THR A 50 3.70 28.75 38.55
C THR A 50 4.75 29.78 38.07
N SER A 51 4.49 30.91 37.38
CA SER A 51 3.34 31.71 36.86
C SER A 51 3.92 32.78 35.90
N ALA A 52 3.37 33.04 34.71
CA ALA A 52 2.41 34.10 34.32
C ALA A 52 2.96 35.52 33.99
N MET A 53 2.36 36.10 32.93
CA MET A 53 2.25 37.53 32.55
C MET A 53 3.44 38.19 31.81
N SER A 54 3.30 39.07 30.81
CA SER A 54 2.16 39.56 30.01
C SER A 54 2.68 40.38 28.81
N ALA A 55 1.91 40.38 27.72
CA ALA A 55 1.55 41.51 26.85
C ALA A 55 2.63 42.51 26.37
N SER A 56 2.73 42.66 25.04
CA SER A 56 2.19 43.84 24.35
C SER A 56 2.43 43.77 22.83
N ASN A 57 1.33 43.91 22.10
CA ASN A 57 1.28 44.38 20.71
C ASN A 57 0.95 45.88 20.79
N PRO A 58 1.33 46.75 19.84
CA PRO A 58 0.32 47.07 18.81
C PRO A 58 0.82 47.59 17.43
N ARG A 59 -0.04 47.31 16.43
CA ARG A 59 -0.61 48.20 15.38
C ARG A 59 0.15 48.61 14.10
N SER A 60 -0.62 48.38 13.01
CA SER A 60 -0.86 49.24 11.81
C SER A 60 0.21 49.21 10.70
N THR A 61 -0.10 49.24 9.39
CA THR A 61 -1.11 50.03 8.65
C THR A 61 -1.40 49.43 7.26
N LEU A 62 -2.57 49.77 6.71
CA LEU A 62 -3.03 49.56 5.33
C LEU A 62 -2.15 50.26 4.27
N CYS A 63 -2.16 49.73 3.03
CA CYS A 63 -2.29 50.55 1.82
C CYS A 63 -2.74 49.69 0.61
N ALA A 64 -3.68 50.22 -0.18
CA ALA A 64 -4.21 49.67 -1.43
C ALA A 64 -3.88 50.64 -2.57
N CYS A 65 -3.69 50.13 -3.81
CA CYS A 65 -4.30 50.62 -5.08
C CYS A 65 -3.50 50.29 -6.37
N CYS A 66 -4.26 49.82 -7.40
CA CYS A 66 -4.18 50.05 -8.86
C CYS A 66 -2.93 49.57 -9.66
N ASN A 67 -2.94 49.09 -10.91
CA ASN A 67 -3.88 48.87 -12.04
C ASN A 67 -3.17 47.84 -12.98
N ALA A 68 -3.79 46.80 -13.53
CA ALA A 68 -4.58 46.68 -14.78
C ALA A 68 -3.82 46.91 -16.12
N VAL A 69 -4.27 46.16 -17.16
CA VAL A 69 -4.03 46.30 -18.63
C VAL A 69 -2.83 45.46 -19.17
N SER A 70 -2.89 44.57 -20.18
CA SER A 70 -3.88 44.25 -21.24
C SER A 70 -3.69 42.85 -21.85
N LYS A 71 -4.78 42.30 -22.39
CA LYS A 71 -4.86 41.16 -23.33
C LYS A 71 -4.66 41.64 -24.78
N LEU A 72 -4.17 40.76 -25.66
CA LEU A 72 -4.48 40.81 -27.10
C LEU A 72 -4.42 39.42 -27.74
N THR A 73 -5.41 39.15 -28.58
CA THR A 73 -5.78 37.92 -29.29
C THR A 73 -5.79 38.15 -30.80
N ALA A 74 -5.47 37.12 -31.60
CA ALA A 74 -5.99 36.75 -32.96
C ALA A 74 -4.86 36.01 -33.73
N VAL A 75 -4.97 34.73 -34.17
CA VAL A 75 -5.87 34.02 -35.12
C VAL A 75 -5.52 34.25 -36.61
N LEU A 76 -5.11 33.17 -37.31
CA LEU A 76 -5.38 32.71 -38.71
C LEU A 76 -4.19 31.81 -39.18
N LEU A 77 -4.25 30.49 -39.42
CA LEU A 77 -5.01 29.58 -40.32
C LEU A 77 -4.47 29.49 -41.76
N THR A 78 -4.50 28.24 -42.29
CA THR A 78 -4.13 27.67 -43.63
C THR A 78 -2.70 27.12 -43.74
N ALA A 79 -2.35 25.93 -44.27
CA ALA A 79 -2.94 24.68 -44.81
C ALA A 79 -2.22 24.31 -46.13
N ALA A 80 -2.03 22.99 -46.34
CA ALA A 80 -1.62 22.29 -47.58
C ALA A 80 -0.14 22.43 -48.02
N LEU A 81 0.49 21.51 -48.77
CA LEU A 81 0.48 20.04 -48.98
C LEU A 81 1.52 19.80 -50.10
N LEU A 82 2.40 18.80 -49.96
CA LEU A 82 2.96 17.90 -51.01
C LEU A 82 3.57 18.43 -52.33
N CYS A 83 4.86 18.08 -52.54
CA CYS A 83 5.56 17.54 -53.73
C CYS A 83 7.04 17.93 -53.59
N GLY A 84 8.05 17.08 -53.73
CA GLY A 84 8.22 15.96 -54.66
C GLY A 84 9.45 16.27 -55.53
N SER A 85 10.42 15.36 -55.50
CA SER A 85 11.51 15.19 -56.48
C SER A 85 12.89 15.78 -56.18
N ALA A 86 13.84 14.86 -56.25
CA ALA A 86 15.28 15.00 -56.13
C ALA A 86 15.90 15.84 -57.25
N CYS A 87 16.96 16.57 -56.90
CA CYS A 87 18.06 16.85 -57.82
C CYS A 87 19.36 16.99 -57.03
N THR A 88 20.31 16.15 -57.39
CA THR A 88 21.70 16.14 -56.96
C THR A 88 22.42 17.38 -57.48
N LYS A 89 23.17 18.05 -56.60
CA LYS A 89 24.34 18.86 -56.97
C LYS A 89 25.23 19.06 -55.74
N SER A 90 26.41 18.48 -55.82
CA SER A 90 27.55 18.63 -54.94
C SER A 90 27.93 20.10 -54.74
N SER A 91 28.12 20.52 -53.49
CA SER A 91 28.87 21.73 -53.12
C SER A 91 30.11 21.34 -52.31
N PRO A 92 31.25 22.02 -52.50
CA PRO A 92 32.49 21.72 -51.80
C PRO A 92 32.53 22.36 -50.41
N ALA A 93 33.10 21.60 -49.47
CA ALA A 93 33.78 21.97 -48.23
C ALA A 93 33.41 23.32 -47.60
N ASP A 94 32.61 23.26 -46.53
CA ASP A 94 32.61 24.27 -45.48
C ASP A 94 33.17 23.62 -44.20
N GLN A 95 34.23 24.24 -43.65
CA GLN A 95 34.89 23.81 -42.42
C GLN A 95 34.01 24.20 -41.23
N GLY A 96 33.04 23.35 -40.90
CA GLY A 96 32.25 23.45 -39.68
C GLY A 96 32.99 22.80 -38.52
N GLY A 97 33.46 23.61 -37.57
CA GLY A 97 34.02 23.17 -36.30
C GLY A 97 33.12 22.14 -35.62
N ALA A 98 33.72 21.01 -35.24
CA ALA A 98 33.06 19.96 -34.48
C ALA A 98 32.44 20.57 -33.22
N LYS A 99 31.12 20.48 -33.09
CA LYS A 99 30.46 20.56 -31.79
C LYS A 99 31.14 19.50 -30.90
N PRO A 100 31.48 19.80 -29.64
CA PRO A 100 31.99 18.77 -28.76
C PRO A 100 30.90 17.71 -28.65
N ASP A 101 31.22 16.50 -29.11
CA ASP A 101 30.40 15.32 -28.90
C ASP A 101 30.07 15.26 -27.41
N ALA A 102 28.76 15.25 -27.11
CA ALA A 102 28.30 14.99 -25.77
C ALA A 102 28.88 13.65 -25.35
N VAL A 103 29.88 13.69 -24.45
CA VAL A 103 30.49 12.49 -23.88
C VAL A 103 29.35 11.64 -23.33
N SER A 104 29.05 10.55 -24.03
CA SER A 104 28.13 9.53 -23.54
C SER A 104 28.79 8.93 -22.30
N THR A 105 28.45 9.45 -21.12
CA THR A 105 28.89 8.86 -19.86
C THR A 105 28.28 7.46 -19.81
N ALA A 106 29.13 6.43 -19.83
CA ALA A 106 28.69 5.05 -19.74
C ALA A 106 27.76 4.88 -18.53
N LYS A 107 26.58 4.29 -18.73
CA LYS A 107 25.61 4.04 -17.66
C LYS A 107 26.24 3.17 -16.58
N ARG A 108 26.00 3.50 -15.31
CA ARG A 108 26.41 2.67 -14.17
C ARG A 108 25.39 1.55 -13.98
N ILE A 109 25.87 0.31 -13.92
CA ILE A 109 25.01 -0.88 -13.82
C ILE A 109 25.26 -1.54 -12.46
N ARG A 110 24.17 -1.81 -11.74
CA ARG A 110 24.20 -2.70 -10.58
C ARG A 110 24.09 -4.15 -11.07
N GLN A 111 25.23 -4.85 -11.05
CA GLN A 111 25.34 -6.25 -11.46
C GLN A 111 24.79 -7.21 -10.39
N PRO A 112 24.24 -8.37 -10.79
CA PRO A 112 23.72 -9.36 -9.86
C PRO A 112 24.86 -10.01 -9.06
N ALA A 113 24.76 -9.98 -7.74
CA ALA A 113 25.70 -10.60 -6.81
C ALA A 113 25.35 -12.07 -6.52
N VAL A 114 24.10 -12.50 -6.69
CA VAL A 114 23.64 -13.84 -6.25
C VAL A 114 22.97 -14.68 -7.35
N ALA A 115 23.05 -14.27 -8.62
CA ALA A 115 22.61 -15.11 -9.74
C ALA A 115 23.44 -16.41 -9.81
N GLY A 116 22.76 -17.56 -9.84
CA GLY A 116 23.35 -18.89 -9.74
C GLY A 116 23.52 -19.40 -8.30
N LEU A 117 23.30 -18.55 -7.29
CA LEU A 117 23.40 -18.91 -5.87
C LEU A 117 22.02 -18.92 -5.19
N PHE A 118 21.28 -17.81 -5.29
CA PHE A 118 19.97 -17.65 -4.63
C PHE A 118 18.82 -17.93 -5.61
N TYR A 119 19.06 -17.76 -6.90
CA TYR A 119 18.12 -18.05 -7.98
C TYR A 119 18.90 -18.48 -9.23
N PRO A 120 18.29 -19.22 -10.18
CA PRO A 120 18.99 -19.69 -11.38
C PRO A 120 19.63 -18.55 -12.19
N SER A 121 20.87 -18.73 -12.63
CA SER A 121 21.58 -17.78 -13.50
C SER A 121 21.15 -17.86 -14.97
N GLU A 122 20.58 -18.99 -15.41
CA GLU A 122 20.12 -19.17 -16.78
C GLU A 122 18.71 -18.57 -16.95
N PRO A 123 18.49 -17.64 -17.91
CA PRO A 123 17.24 -16.87 -18.00
C PRO A 123 15.99 -17.73 -18.18
N SER A 124 16.02 -18.77 -19.01
CA SER A 124 14.84 -19.60 -19.27
C SER A 124 14.45 -20.43 -18.04
N THR A 125 15.43 -20.91 -17.28
CA THR A 125 15.25 -21.65 -16.03
C THR A 125 14.70 -20.74 -14.93
N LEU A 126 15.23 -19.52 -14.83
CA LEU A 126 14.73 -18.51 -13.89
C LEU A 126 13.27 -18.15 -14.17
N ARG A 127 12.90 -17.88 -15.44
CA ARG A 127 11.50 -17.62 -15.83
C ARG A 127 10.59 -18.79 -15.46
N ARG A 128 10.96 -20.01 -15.86
CA ARG A 128 10.16 -21.21 -15.56
C ARG A 128 9.96 -21.43 -14.06
N ALA A 129 11.00 -21.20 -13.25
CA ALA A 129 10.91 -21.33 -11.80
C ALA A 129 9.90 -20.33 -11.23
N ILE A 130 10.03 -19.05 -11.56
CA ILE A 130 9.12 -17.98 -11.09
C ILE A 130 7.69 -18.22 -11.57
N ASP A 131 7.50 -18.55 -12.85
CA ASP A 131 6.17 -18.82 -13.43
C ASP A 131 5.50 -20.03 -12.77
N GLY A 132 6.29 -21.06 -12.41
CA GLY A 132 5.84 -22.20 -11.62
C GLY A 132 5.29 -21.77 -10.26
N TYR A 133 6.07 -20.98 -9.51
CA TYR A 133 5.62 -20.46 -8.22
C TYR A 133 4.39 -19.55 -8.34
N LEU A 134 4.36 -18.64 -9.31
CA LEU A 134 3.22 -17.74 -9.55
C LEU A 134 1.94 -18.48 -9.97
N LYS A 135 2.08 -19.63 -10.65
CA LYS A 135 0.94 -20.48 -11.01
C LYS A 135 0.38 -21.24 -9.81
N GLU A 136 1.24 -21.69 -8.90
CA GLU A 136 0.83 -22.39 -7.67
C GLU A 136 0.26 -21.43 -6.61
N ALA A 137 0.78 -20.20 -6.57
CA ALA A 137 0.35 -19.17 -5.66
C ALA A 137 -1.15 -18.83 -5.78
N LYS A 138 -1.82 -18.72 -4.63
CA LYS A 138 -3.24 -18.36 -4.56
C LYS A 138 -3.45 -16.91 -5.00
N ASP A 139 -4.41 -16.70 -5.90
CA ASP A 139 -4.90 -15.38 -6.28
C ASP A 139 -6.02 -14.94 -5.31
N TYR A 140 -5.71 -13.98 -4.45
CA TYR A 140 -6.67 -13.45 -3.47
C TYR A 140 -7.53 -12.33 -4.08
N LYS A 141 -7.31 -11.95 -5.34
CA LYS A 141 -8.04 -10.90 -6.06
C LYS A 141 -8.09 -9.57 -5.31
N LEU A 142 -7.00 -9.22 -4.63
CA LEU A 142 -6.92 -7.98 -3.87
C LEU A 142 -6.93 -6.76 -4.80
N SER A 143 -7.91 -5.87 -4.59
CA SER A 143 -7.91 -4.54 -5.20
C SER A 143 -6.92 -3.62 -4.46
N SER A 144 -6.42 -2.60 -5.16
CA SER A 144 -5.68 -1.49 -4.55
C SER A 144 -4.49 -1.87 -3.64
N VAL A 145 -3.77 -2.95 -3.97
CA VAL A 145 -2.50 -3.29 -3.31
C VAL A 145 -1.53 -2.12 -3.46
N ARG A 146 -0.88 -1.70 -2.38
CA ARG A 146 0.10 -0.61 -2.38
C ARG A 146 1.47 -1.05 -1.88
N ALA A 147 1.52 -2.10 -1.07
CA ALA A 147 2.77 -2.68 -0.63
C ALA A 147 2.68 -4.19 -0.43
N ILE A 148 3.84 -4.84 -0.42
CA ILE A 148 4.01 -6.23 -0.03
C ILE A 148 5.21 -6.39 0.91
N VAL A 149 5.10 -7.33 1.86
CA VAL A 149 6.24 -7.89 2.59
C VAL A 149 6.53 -9.26 2.00
N VAL A 150 7.78 -9.52 1.65
CA VAL A 150 8.22 -10.74 0.95
C VAL A 150 9.60 -11.21 1.45
N PRO A 151 9.84 -12.54 1.45
CA PRO A 151 11.12 -13.10 1.87
C PRO A 151 12.25 -12.82 0.87
N HIS A 152 13.50 -13.01 1.29
CA HIS A 152 14.70 -12.87 0.45
C HIS A 152 15.70 -14.03 0.54
N ALA A 153 15.35 -15.13 1.21
CA ALA A 153 16.09 -16.38 1.06
C ALA A 153 16.11 -16.89 -0.41
N GLY A 154 16.97 -17.86 -0.69
CA GLY A 154 17.04 -18.49 -2.01
C GLY A 154 15.69 -19.08 -2.46
N TYR A 155 15.39 -18.98 -3.76
CA TYR A 155 14.06 -19.29 -4.32
C TYR A 155 13.59 -20.72 -4.06
N GLN A 156 14.52 -21.67 -3.96
CA GLN A 156 14.18 -23.06 -3.60
C GLN A 156 13.52 -23.19 -2.22
N TYR A 157 13.75 -22.24 -1.31
CA TYR A 157 13.17 -22.23 0.04
C TYR A 157 11.96 -21.29 0.13
N SER A 158 12.07 -20.07 -0.39
CA SER A 158 11.09 -19.00 -0.13
C SER A 158 10.30 -18.55 -1.35
N GLY A 159 10.64 -19.04 -2.55
CA GLY A 159 10.09 -18.56 -3.82
C GLY A 159 8.58 -18.73 -3.92
N LEU A 160 8.03 -19.85 -3.44
CA LEU A 160 6.59 -20.08 -3.41
C LEU A 160 5.87 -19.11 -2.46
N THR A 161 6.41 -18.88 -1.27
CA THR A 161 5.85 -17.90 -0.32
C THR A 161 5.88 -16.50 -0.94
N ALA A 162 7.01 -16.05 -1.50
CA ALA A 162 7.11 -14.77 -2.20
C ALA A 162 6.07 -14.65 -3.33
N ALA A 163 5.85 -15.72 -4.10
CA ALA A 163 4.90 -15.73 -5.21
C ALA A 163 3.46 -15.45 -4.77
N HIS A 164 3.04 -15.81 -3.56
CA HIS A 164 1.72 -15.43 -3.03
C HIS A 164 1.51 -13.91 -3.00
N ALA A 165 2.53 -13.13 -2.66
CA ALA A 165 2.47 -11.66 -2.72
C ALA A 165 2.58 -11.13 -4.16
N TYR A 166 3.57 -11.62 -4.93
CA TYR A 166 3.79 -11.16 -6.30
C TYR A 166 2.59 -11.45 -7.22
N ARG A 167 1.87 -12.54 -6.99
CA ARG A 167 0.61 -12.86 -7.69
C ARG A 167 -0.44 -11.76 -7.53
N GLN A 168 -0.47 -11.05 -6.41
CA GLN A 168 -1.45 -9.97 -6.16
C GLN A 168 -1.11 -8.67 -6.87
N VAL A 169 0.13 -8.51 -7.35
CA VAL A 169 0.58 -7.33 -8.10
C VAL A 169 0.78 -7.60 -9.59
N SER A 170 0.75 -8.87 -10.01
CA SER A 170 0.93 -9.26 -11.40
C SER A 170 -0.04 -8.56 -12.35
N GLY A 171 0.51 -7.94 -13.41
CA GLY A 171 -0.25 -7.23 -14.43
C GLY A 171 -0.78 -5.86 -14.01
N LYS A 172 -0.56 -5.40 -12.78
CA LYS A 172 -0.97 -4.06 -12.32
C LYS A 172 -0.05 -2.97 -12.89
N PRO A 173 -0.55 -1.74 -13.10
CA PRO A 173 0.15 -0.70 -13.85
C PRO A 173 1.15 0.10 -13.00
N TYR A 174 1.92 -0.55 -12.12
CA TYR A 174 2.95 0.14 -11.34
C TYR A 174 4.09 0.62 -12.25
N LYS A 175 4.49 1.88 -12.07
CA LYS A 175 5.58 2.52 -12.81
C LYS A 175 6.86 2.61 -11.99
N THR A 176 6.73 2.70 -10.68
CA THR A 176 7.85 2.76 -9.75
C THR A 176 7.70 1.66 -8.70
N VAL A 177 8.79 0.96 -8.40
CA VAL A 177 8.83 -0.02 -7.32
C VAL A 177 9.92 0.38 -6.34
N VAL A 178 9.55 0.74 -5.12
CA VAL A 178 10.49 1.08 -4.05
C VAL A 178 10.74 -0.18 -3.23
N ILE A 179 11.99 -0.64 -3.18
CA ILE A 179 12.39 -1.85 -2.46
C ILE A 179 13.11 -1.41 -1.19
N LEU A 180 12.52 -1.70 -0.03
CA LEU A 180 13.09 -1.47 1.29
C LEU A 180 13.75 -2.76 1.75
N ALA A 181 15.08 -2.76 1.80
CA ALA A 181 15.92 -3.92 2.06
C ALA A 181 16.75 -3.69 3.33
N PRO A 182 16.97 -4.68 4.20
CA PRO A 182 17.94 -4.58 5.28
C PRO A 182 19.38 -4.64 4.75
N SER A 183 20.34 -4.14 5.52
CA SER A 183 21.77 -4.36 5.29
C SER A 183 22.26 -5.59 6.05
N HIS A 184 22.76 -6.60 5.35
CA HIS A 184 23.38 -7.78 5.95
C HIS A 184 24.89 -7.62 6.15
N TYR A 185 25.54 -6.89 5.25
CA TYR A 185 27.00 -6.92 5.12
C TYR A 185 27.66 -5.57 5.39
N ALA A 186 26.93 -4.48 5.23
CA ALA A 186 27.46 -3.12 5.36
C ALA A 186 27.01 -2.46 6.66
N LEU A 187 27.91 -1.73 7.31
CA LEU A 187 27.57 -0.90 8.47
C LEU A 187 27.70 0.59 8.11
N PHE A 188 26.58 1.29 8.12
CA PHE A 188 26.50 2.72 7.80
C PHE A 188 25.27 3.37 8.47
N LYS A 189 25.24 4.71 8.52
CA LYS A 189 24.10 5.49 9.06
C LYS A 189 23.16 5.91 7.93
N GLY A 190 21.87 5.89 8.20
CA GLY A 190 20.82 6.26 7.26
C GLY A 190 20.34 5.08 6.39
N ALA A 191 19.56 5.41 5.36
CA ALA A 191 19.06 4.47 4.37
C ALA A 191 19.70 4.75 3.01
N CYS A 192 20.58 3.86 2.55
CA CYS A 192 21.36 4.04 1.32
C CYS A 192 20.48 3.79 0.10
N VAL A 193 20.47 4.75 -0.82
CA VAL A 193 19.73 4.64 -2.08
C VAL A 193 20.71 4.29 -3.21
N CYS A 194 20.37 3.28 -4.00
CA CYS A 194 21.20 2.80 -5.10
C CYS A 194 21.56 3.94 -6.08
N GLY A 195 22.85 4.10 -6.37
CA GLY A 195 23.41 5.13 -7.24
C GLY A 195 23.57 4.71 -8.70
N ALA A 196 23.26 3.46 -9.05
CA ALA A 196 23.30 2.98 -10.44
C ALA A 196 22.22 3.64 -11.31
N ASP A 197 22.35 3.49 -12.64
CA ASP A 197 21.33 3.91 -13.61
C ASP A 197 20.41 2.73 -14.00
N GLU A 198 20.92 1.50 -13.96
CA GLU A 198 20.18 0.26 -14.25
C GLU A 198 20.55 -0.85 -13.26
N PHE A 199 19.58 -1.71 -12.93
CA PHE A 199 19.75 -2.94 -12.16
C PHE A 199 19.68 -4.14 -13.11
N GLU A 200 20.73 -4.96 -13.15
CA GLU A 200 20.83 -6.11 -14.04
C GLU A 200 20.48 -7.42 -13.32
N THR A 201 19.71 -8.26 -14.00
CA THR A 201 19.45 -9.66 -13.63
C THR A 201 19.59 -10.54 -14.87
N PRO A 202 19.55 -11.89 -14.75
CA PRO A 202 19.47 -12.75 -15.93
C PRO A 202 18.26 -12.49 -16.84
N LEU A 203 17.19 -11.86 -16.35
CA LEU A 203 16.00 -11.57 -17.16
C LEU A 203 16.11 -10.26 -17.97
N GLY A 204 17.19 -9.50 -17.78
CA GLY A 204 17.45 -8.22 -18.41
C GLY A 204 17.62 -7.10 -17.39
N ARG A 205 17.70 -5.86 -17.89
CA ARG A 205 17.93 -4.67 -17.07
C ARG A 205 16.63 -3.96 -16.72
N VAL A 206 16.59 -3.37 -15.53
CA VAL A 206 15.51 -2.51 -15.03
C VAL A 206 16.10 -1.14 -14.73
N PRO A 207 15.51 -0.03 -15.20
CA PRO A 207 16.01 1.31 -14.90
C PRO A 207 15.87 1.64 -13.40
N ILE A 208 16.85 2.36 -12.84
CA ILE A 208 16.69 3.02 -11.54
C ILE A 208 15.85 4.28 -11.74
N SER A 209 14.81 4.45 -10.94
CA SER A 209 13.90 5.59 -11.06
C SER A 209 14.60 6.92 -10.68
N PRO A 210 14.27 8.06 -11.33
CA PRO A 210 14.74 9.37 -10.91
C PRO A 210 14.46 9.70 -9.44
N LEU A 211 13.41 9.11 -8.86
CA LEU A 211 13.08 9.23 -7.44
C LEU A 211 14.26 8.82 -6.54
N ALA A 212 15.10 7.88 -6.96
CA ALA A 212 16.30 7.47 -6.21
C ALA A 212 17.24 8.66 -5.96
N LYS A 213 17.51 9.45 -7.01
CA LYS A 213 18.35 10.66 -6.94
C LYS A 213 17.70 11.77 -6.13
N GLU A 214 16.37 11.83 -6.08
CA GLU A 214 15.66 12.79 -5.23
C GLU A 214 15.75 12.42 -3.75
N LEU A 215 15.49 11.15 -3.42
CA LEU A 215 15.56 10.66 -2.04
C LEU A 215 16.98 10.83 -1.47
N ALA A 216 18.02 10.47 -2.24
CA ALA A 216 19.41 10.59 -1.80
C ALA A 216 19.86 12.02 -1.40
N LYS A 217 19.08 13.06 -1.72
CA LYS A 217 19.37 14.46 -1.36
C LYS A 217 18.83 14.87 0.01
N GLN A 218 18.02 14.04 0.65
CA GLN A 218 17.35 14.38 1.91
C GLN A 218 17.49 13.28 2.95
N LYS A 219 17.71 13.68 4.20
CA LYS A 219 17.73 12.74 5.32
C LYS A 219 16.34 12.09 5.51
N PRO A 220 16.29 10.84 6.01
CA PRO A 220 17.43 10.02 6.42
C PRO A 220 18.05 9.19 5.28
N PHE A 221 17.64 9.42 4.03
CA PHE A 221 18.20 8.76 2.87
C PHE A 221 19.57 9.34 2.52
N VAL A 222 20.48 8.47 2.09
CA VAL A 222 21.86 8.84 1.75
C VAL A 222 22.23 8.28 0.38
N ALA A 223 23.07 9.01 -0.35
CA ALA A 223 23.63 8.51 -1.60
C ALA A 223 24.53 7.30 -1.35
N GLU A 224 24.56 6.37 -2.30
CA GLU A 224 25.47 5.25 -2.30
C GLU A 224 26.94 5.72 -2.36
N THR A 225 27.66 5.50 -1.26
CA THR A 225 29.10 5.77 -1.14
C THR A 225 29.83 4.53 -0.63
N PRO A 226 31.13 4.37 -0.92
CA PRO A 226 31.90 3.29 -0.35
C PRO A 226 31.85 3.27 1.18
N CYS A 227 31.78 2.07 1.76
CA CYS A 227 31.74 1.88 3.20
C CYS A 227 32.40 0.55 3.59
N ARG A 228 32.54 0.32 4.90
CA ARG A 228 33.04 -0.96 5.38
C ARG A 228 31.99 -2.04 5.15
N VAL A 229 32.38 -3.09 4.42
CA VAL A 229 31.52 -4.24 4.13
C VAL A 229 32.22 -5.53 4.56
N GLN A 230 31.53 -6.33 5.36
CA GLN A 230 31.94 -7.71 5.65
C GLN A 230 31.50 -8.57 4.46
N ARG A 231 32.44 -8.85 3.55
CA ARG A 231 32.12 -9.66 2.36
C ARG A 231 31.58 -11.03 2.78
N PRO A 232 30.43 -11.47 2.25
CA PRO A 232 29.87 -12.77 2.59
C PRO A 232 30.79 -13.91 2.17
N ALA A 233 30.68 -15.05 2.85
CA ALA A 233 31.46 -16.25 2.52
C ALA A 233 31.25 -16.70 1.07
N TRP A 234 30.04 -16.51 0.53
CA TRP A 234 29.68 -16.85 -0.85
C TRP A 234 30.19 -15.83 -1.88
N ALA A 235 30.77 -14.67 -1.49
CA ALA A 235 31.20 -13.64 -2.43
C ALA A 235 32.20 -14.14 -3.48
N ARG A 236 33.02 -15.15 -3.14
CA ARG A 236 33.97 -15.79 -4.08
C ARG A 236 33.28 -16.63 -5.17
N GLN A 237 32.03 -17.01 -4.97
CA GLN A 237 31.21 -17.78 -5.92
C GLN A 237 30.27 -16.87 -6.71
N SER A 238 30.23 -15.57 -6.39
CA SER A 238 29.39 -14.59 -7.06
C SER A 238 29.81 -14.44 -8.53
N PRO A 239 28.85 -14.26 -9.46
CA PRO A 239 29.17 -13.87 -10.83
C PRO A 239 29.64 -12.41 -10.92
N ARG A 240 29.44 -11.60 -9.87
CA ARG A 240 29.89 -10.22 -9.80
C ARG A 240 31.40 -10.17 -9.54
N PRO A 241 32.18 -9.46 -10.36
CA PRO A 241 33.57 -9.16 -10.04
C PRO A 241 33.67 -8.39 -8.73
N ALA A 242 34.56 -8.83 -7.84
CA ALA A 242 34.82 -8.12 -6.60
C ALA A 242 35.40 -6.73 -6.91
N PRO A 243 34.86 -5.64 -6.33
CA PRO A 243 35.44 -4.33 -6.53
C PRO A 243 36.81 -4.24 -5.84
N PRO A 244 37.63 -3.24 -6.23
CA PRO A 244 38.86 -2.91 -5.53
C PRO A 244 38.66 -2.75 -4.02
N VAL A 245 39.74 -2.95 -3.28
CA VAL A 245 39.72 -2.83 -1.81
C VAL A 245 39.30 -1.41 -1.42
N GLY A 246 38.27 -1.28 -0.59
CA GLY A 246 37.74 0.00 -0.13
C GLY A 246 36.65 0.61 -1.02
N GLU A 247 36.30 -0.04 -2.13
CA GLU A 247 35.23 0.41 -3.05
C GLU A 247 33.90 -0.36 -2.87
N ASP A 248 33.83 -1.25 -1.87
CA ASP A 248 32.56 -1.88 -1.51
C ASP A 248 31.56 -0.83 -0.99
N THR A 249 30.30 -0.98 -1.37
CA THR A 249 29.17 -0.10 -1.03
C THR A 249 28.10 -0.90 -0.30
N PRO A 250 27.10 -0.25 0.31
CA PRO A 250 25.97 -0.95 0.93
C PRO A 250 25.29 -1.94 0.00
N HIS A 251 25.21 -1.64 -1.30
CA HIS A 251 24.58 -2.56 -2.22
C HIS A 251 25.56 -3.64 -2.71
N THR A 252 26.88 -3.44 -2.76
CA THR A 252 27.81 -4.33 -3.51
C THR A 252 27.50 -5.83 -3.40
N TRP A 253 27.31 -6.33 -2.18
CA TRP A 253 27.00 -7.74 -1.89
C TRP A 253 25.60 -7.95 -1.32
N GLU A 254 24.80 -6.90 -1.18
CA GLU A 254 23.45 -7.02 -0.65
C GLU A 254 22.55 -7.77 -1.64
N HIS A 255 21.79 -8.73 -1.12
CA HIS A 255 20.97 -9.64 -1.90
C HIS A 255 19.48 -9.41 -1.64
N SER A 256 19.12 -8.81 -0.50
CA SER A 256 17.72 -8.64 -0.11
C SER A 256 16.94 -7.70 -1.03
N ASP A 257 17.59 -6.75 -1.69
CA ASP A 257 16.99 -5.96 -2.78
C ASP A 257 16.99 -6.74 -4.11
N GLU A 258 18.10 -7.40 -4.45
CA GLU A 258 18.32 -8.10 -5.71
C GLU A 258 17.32 -9.23 -5.97
N VAL A 259 17.09 -10.11 -5.00
CA VAL A 259 16.23 -11.30 -5.16
C VAL A 259 14.76 -10.94 -5.43
N GLN A 260 14.37 -9.69 -5.21
CA GLN A 260 13.03 -9.19 -5.53
C GLN A 260 12.89 -8.84 -7.02
N VAL A 261 13.98 -8.45 -7.68
CA VAL A 261 13.95 -7.89 -9.04
C VAL A 261 13.48 -8.92 -10.09
N PRO A 262 13.93 -10.20 -10.09
CA PRO A 262 13.43 -11.18 -11.05
C PRO A 262 11.92 -11.46 -10.92
N PHE A 263 11.39 -11.54 -9.68
CA PHE A 263 9.94 -11.65 -9.46
C PHE A 263 9.19 -10.44 -10.03
N LEU A 264 9.68 -9.22 -9.78
CA LEU A 264 9.10 -8.00 -10.33
C LEU A 264 9.11 -8.00 -11.86
N GLN A 265 10.20 -8.45 -12.50
CA GLN A 265 10.31 -8.54 -13.97
C GLN A 265 9.32 -9.53 -14.59
N GLN A 266 8.92 -10.58 -13.87
CA GLN A 266 7.89 -11.53 -14.33
C GLN A 266 6.47 -11.07 -14.00
N SER A 267 6.27 -10.33 -12.90
CA SER A 267 4.95 -9.85 -12.49
C SER A 267 4.52 -8.55 -13.18
N LEU A 268 5.45 -7.63 -13.47
CA LEU A 268 5.14 -6.26 -13.91
C LEU A 268 5.68 -5.97 -15.32
N LYS A 269 5.17 -4.90 -15.95
CA LYS A 269 5.60 -4.43 -17.27
C LYS A 269 6.00 -2.96 -17.23
N GLY A 270 7.20 -2.65 -17.74
CA GLY A 270 7.65 -1.27 -17.95
C GLY A 270 7.66 -0.43 -16.66
N PHE A 271 8.48 -0.84 -15.69
CA PHE A 271 8.65 -0.19 -14.40
C PHE A 271 10.12 0.19 -14.16
N ALA A 272 10.35 1.08 -13.21
CA ALA A 272 11.65 1.43 -12.66
C ALA A 272 11.73 1.07 -11.18
N VAL A 273 12.92 0.78 -10.66
CA VAL A 273 13.13 0.43 -9.24
C VAL A 273 13.82 1.54 -8.46
N VAL A 274 13.55 1.60 -7.17
CA VAL A 274 14.29 2.41 -6.18
C VAL A 274 14.75 1.47 -5.07
N PRO A 275 15.92 0.81 -5.21
CA PRO A 275 16.49 -0.01 -4.15
C PRO A 275 17.02 0.87 -3.02
N ILE A 276 16.59 0.58 -1.79
CA ILE A 276 16.99 1.29 -0.58
C ILE A 276 17.44 0.27 0.46
N VAL A 277 18.72 0.30 0.82
CA VAL A 277 19.31 -0.56 1.85
C VAL A 277 19.33 0.19 3.18
N PHE A 278 18.70 -0.37 4.21
CA PHE A 278 18.57 0.21 5.54
C PHE A 278 19.80 -0.15 6.37
N GLY A 279 20.58 0.89 6.72
CA GLY A 279 21.60 0.82 7.76
C GLY A 279 20.99 1.21 9.11
N THR A 280 21.74 1.96 9.92
CA THR A 280 21.21 2.51 11.18
C THR A 280 20.34 3.74 10.91
N VAL A 281 19.02 3.60 10.98
CA VAL A 281 18.04 4.67 10.71
C VAL A 281 16.78 4.50 11.55
N ASP A 282 16.12 5.60 11.94
CA ASP A 282 14.77 5.55 12.52
C ASP A 282 13.74 5.22 11.41
N PRO A 283 13.04 4.07 11.47
CA PRO A 283 12.04 3.70 10.47
C PRO A 283 10.89 4.71 10.35
N ALA A 284 10.53 5.40 11.43
CA ALA A 284 9.48 6.41 11.41
C ALA A 284 9.92 7.68 10.66
N GLU A 285 11.21 8.05 10.77
CA GLU A 285 11.78 9.16 10.01
C GLU A 285 11.84 8.83 8.51
N ALA A 286 12.30 7.62 8.16
CA ALA A 286 12.33 7.15 6.78
C ALA A 286 10.91 7.11 6.17
N ALA A 287 9.93 6.63 6.95
CA ALA A 287 8.53 6.60 6.55
C ALA A 287 7.99 7.99 6.22
N ARG A 288 8.20 8.99 7.09
CA ARG A 288 7.77 10.37 6.86
C ARG A 288 8.37 10.96 5.59
N ALA A 289 9.67 10.75 5.38
CA ALA A 289 10.39 11.28 4.22
C ALA A 289 9.96 10.60 2.89
N LEU A 290 9.50 9.35 2.95
CA LEU A 290 9.07 8.58 1.78
C LEU A 290 7.58 8.72 1.46
N ALA A 291 6.71 8.85 2.47
CA ALA A 291 5.26 8.73 2.32
C ALA A 291 4.67 9.68 1.25
N ASP A 292 5.15 10.92 1.18
CA ASP A 292 4.65 11.94 0.24
C ASP A 292 5.17 11.75 -1.19
N LYS A 293 6.11 10.84 -1.39
CA LYS A 293 6.64 10.45 -2.71
C LYS A 293 5.92 9.25 -3.32
N LEU A 294 4.98 8.66 -2.59
CA LEU A 294 4.25 7.46 -3.02
C LEU A 294 2.90 7.85 -3.60
N ASP A 295 2.72 7.52 -4.87
CA ASP A 295 1.47 7.65 -5.61
C ASP A 295 0.82 6.28 -5.88
N ASP A 296 -0.28 6.32 -6.64
CA ASP A 296 -1.06 5.13 -6.97
C ASP A 296 -0.37 4.18 -7.97
N GLN A 297 0.69 4.65 -8.64
CA GLN A 297 1.51 3.85 -9.55
C GLN A 297 2.82 3.40 -8.90
N THR A 298 2.97 3.61 -7.60
CA THR A 298 4.14 3.19 -6.82
C THR A 298 3.80 1.96 -5.98
N LEU A 299 4.60 0.89 -6.14
CA LEU A 299 4.56 -0.29 -5.28
C LEU A 299 5.69 -0.22 -4.26
N LEU A 300 5.38 -0.45 -2.99
CA LEU A 300 6.39 -0.70 -1.96
C LEU A 300 6.63 -2.19 -1.77
N VAL A 301 7.90 -2.59 -1.67
CA VAL A 301 8.32 -3.95 -1.37
C VAL A 301 9.22 -3.89 -0.13
N ALA A 302 8.73 -4.37 1.01
CA ALA A 302 9.57 -4.56 2.20
C ALA A 302 10.12 -5.99 2.20
N SER A 303 11.44 -6.11 2.15
CA SER A 303 12.10 -7.41 2.04
C SER A 303 12.50 -7.92 3.42
N SER A 304 12.00 -9.09 3.82
CA SER A 304 12.32 -9.69 5.11
C SER A 304 12.02 -11.19 5.16
N ASP A 305 12.99 -11.96 5.63
CA ASP A 305 12.74 -13.22 6.33
C ASP A 305 12.40 -12.95 7.82
N LEU A 306 11.90 -13.94 8.54
CA LEU A 306 11.44 -13.81 9.93
C LEU A 306 12.47 -14.37 10.94
N SER A 307 12.09 -15.29 11.82
CA SER A 307 13.02 -15.90 12.78
C SER A 307 14.10 -16.73 12.08
N HIS A 308 15.30 -16.81 12.68
CA HIS A 308 16.47 -17.51 12.13
C HIS A 308 17.00 -18.58 13.10
N TYR A 309 17.16 -19.80 12.59
CA TYR A 309 17.84 -20.92 13.24
C TYR A 309 17.23 -21.39 14.57
N HIS A 310 15.94 -21.12 14.79
CA HIS A 310 15.18 -21.69 15.90
C HIS A 310 14.61 -23.07 15.53
N PRO A 311 14.40 -23.97 16.51
CA PRO A 311 13.67 -25.21 16.27
C PRO A 311 12.27 -24.94 15.71
N TYR A 312 11.78 -25.81 14.83
CA TYR A 312 10.59 -25.60 14.01
C TYR A 312 9.36 -25.06 14.77
N GLU A 313 8.96 -25.65 15.90
CA GLU A 313 7.78 -25.17 16.65
C GLU A 313 8.03 -23.81 17.31
N ARG A 314 9.26 -23.55 17.76
CA ARG A 314 9.62 -22.25 18.34
C ARG A 314 9.61 -21.15 17.29
N ALA A 315 10.15 -21.43 16.10
CA ALA A 315 10.11 -20.51 14.97
C ALA A 315 8.67 -20.15 14.62
N LYS A 316 7.76 -21.14 14.51
CA LYS A 316 6.33 -20.90 14.24
C LYS A 316 5.66 -19.99 15.26
N GLU A 317 5.93 -20.18 16.56
CA GLU A 317 5.39 -19.30 17.61
C GLU A 317 5.89 -17.87 17.49
N MET A 318 7.18 -17.69 17.23
CA MET A 318 7.81 -16.38 17.10
C MET A 318 7.32 -15.66 15.83
N ASP A 319 7.34 -16.35 14.70
CA ASP A 319 6.90 -15.83 13.42
C ASP A 319 5.42 -15.45 13.45
N LYS A 320 4.58 -16.26 14.12
CA LYS A 320 3.16 -15.92 14.30
C LYS A 320 2.98 -14.58 15.00
N LYS A 321 3.74 -14.31 16.08
CA LYS A 321 3.68 -13.02 16.78
C LYS A 321 4.14 -11.87 15.88
N CYS A 322 5.19 -12.10 15.10
CA CYS A 322 5.68 -11.14 14.11
C CYS A 322 4.61 -10.81 13.06
N VAL A 323 4.05 -11.82 12.41
CA VAL A 323 3.02 -11.64 11.38
C VAL A 323 1.75 -11.00 11.95
N ASP A 324 1.31 -11.41 13.14
CA ASP A 324 0.15 -10.81 13.81
C ASP A 324 0.39 -9.31 14.11
N ALA A 325 1.59 -8.93 14.55
CA ALA A 325 1.94 -7.52 14.78
C ALA A 325 1.91 -6.71 13.49
N ILE A 326 2.45 -7.24 12.39
CA ILE A 326 2.41 -6.61 11.06
C ILE A 326 0.96 -6.43 10.60
N CYS A 327 0.15 -7.49 10.66
CA CYS A 327 -1.24 -7.47 10.18
C CYS A 327 -2.12 -6.50 10.97
N ARG A 328 -1.83 -6.30 12.26
CA ARG A 328 -2.54 -5.35 13.13
C ARG A 328 -1.97 -3.93 13.09
N LEU A 329 -0.90 -3.70 12.34
CA LEU A 329 -0.14 -2.44 12.35
C LEU A 329 0.31 -2.01 13.76
N ASP A 330 0.64 -3.00 14.60
CA ASP A 330 1.12 -2.80 15.97
C ASP A 330 2.64 -2.58 15.98
N ILE A 331 3.02 -1.30 15.91
CA ILE A 331 4.42 -0.85 15.82
C ILE A 331 5.23 -1.29 17.04
N GLU A 332 4.66 -1.16 18.25
CA GLU A 332 5.36 -1.46 19.50
C GLU A 332 5.65 -2.95 19.61
N SER A 333 4.65 -3.78 19.29
CA SER A 333 4.82 -5.23 19.25
C SER A 333 5.86 -5.65 18.20
N MET A 334 5.77 -5.12 16.97
CA MET A 334 6.69 -5.45 15.87
C MET A 334 8.14 -5.06 16.19
N ALA A 335 8.38 -3.94 16.87
CA ALA A 335 9.73 -3.48 17.20
C ALA A 335 10.55 -4.48 18.06
N THR A 336 9.85 -5.39 18.76
CA THR A 336 10.46 -6.43 19.60
C THR A 336 10.62 -7.79 18.91
N GLN A 337 10.15 -7.93 17.67
CA GLN A 337 10.18 -9.20 16.93
C GLN A 337 11.51 -9.42 16.22
N GLU A 338 11.78 -10.69 15.92
CA GLU A 338 12.93 -11.12 15.13
C GLU A 338 12.55 -11.19 13.65
N ALA A 339 13.15 -10.31 12.85
CA ALA A 339 13.03 -10.26 11.40
C ALA A 339 14.26 -9.52 10.85
N CYS A 340 14.92 -10.05 9.83
CA CYS A 340 16.10 -9.40 9.26
C CYS A 340 15.74 -8.03 8.64
N GLY A 341 14.56 -7.91 8.04
CA GLY A 341 13.98 -6.69 7.50
C GLY A 341 13.08 -5.94 8.49
N LYS A 342 13.33 -6.02 9.81
CA LYS A 342 12.53 -5.33 10.84
C LYS A 342 12.34 -3.84 10.55
N ASP A 343 13.40 -3.11 10.28
CA ASP A 343 13.34 -1.66 10.03
C ASP A 343 12.61 -1.32 8.70
N PRO A 344 12.87 -2.01 7.58
CA PRO A 344 12.01 -1.95 6.38
C PRO A 344 10.52 -2.19 6.66
N ILE A 345 10.18 -3.22 7.45
CA ILE A 345 8.79 -3.53 7.81
C ILE A 345 8.18 -2.40 8.66
N LEU A 346 8.88 -1.92 9.68
CA LEU A 346 8.41 -0.82 10.53
C LEU A 346 8.19 0.46 9.72
N CYS A 347 9.11 0.79 8.79
CA CYS A 347 8.95 1.90 7.87
C CYS A 347 7.66 1.75 7.05
N LEU A 348 7.42 0.57 6.47
CA LEU A 348 6.19 0.27 5.75
C LEU A 348 4.95 0.38 6.65
N MET A 349 4.98 -0.13 7.88
CA MET A 349 3.85 -0.06 8.82
C MET A 349 3.51 1.38 9.21
N HIS A 350 4.51 2.24 9.40
CA HIS A 350 4.29 3.68 9.62
C HIS A 350 3.59 4.34 8.42
N ILE A 351 4.04 4.05 7.19
CA ILE A 351 3.39 4.53 5.96
C ILE A 351 1.96 4.00 5.86
N ALA A 352 1.74 2.72 6.16
CA ALA A 352 0.42 2.09 6.14
C ALA A 352 -0.53 2.77 7.12
N ARG A 353 -0.12 3.05 8.37
CA ARG A 353 -0.93 3.80 9.34
C ARG A 353 -1.24 5.22 8.86
N GLN A 354 -0.26 5.93 8.31
CA GLN A 354 -0.44 7.29 7.78
C GLN A 354 -1.44 7.32 6.61
N LYS A 355 -1.36 6.34 5.70
CA LYS A 355 -2.21 6.27 4.51
C LYS A 355 -3.50 5.46 4.70
N GLY A 356 -3.75 4.95 5.91
CA GLY A 356 -4.93 4.15 6.24
C GLY A 356 -4.98 2.77 5.56
N TRP A 357 -3.84 2.22 5.16
CA TRP A 357 -3.78 0.90 4.51
C TRP A 357 -4.04 -0.22 5.51
N THR A 358 -4.55 -1.35 5.04
CA THR A 358 -4.77 -2.57 5.84
C THR A 358 -3.85 -3.68 5.38
N ALA A 359 -3.37 -4.51 6.31
CA ALA A 359 -2.46 -5.61 6.02
C ALA A 359 -3.17 -6.97 6.11
N GLN A 360 -2.85 -7.87 5.19
CA GLN A 360 -3.36 -9.24 5.14
C GLN A 360 -2.22 -10.22 4.88
N MET A 361 -2.06 -11.22 5.77
CA MET A 361 -1.18 -12.37 5.52
C MET A 361 -1.75 -13.22 4.38
N LEU A 362 -0.90 -13.56 3.42
CA LEU A 362 -1.22 -14.36 2.24
C LEU A 362 -0.67 -15.78 2.33
N ASP A 363 0.54 -15.93 2.86
CA ASP A 363 1.20 -17.20 3.08
C ASP A 363 2.23 -17.09 4.21
N TYR A 364 2.46 -18.19 4.91
CA TYR A 364 3.52 -18.36 5.90
C TYR A 364 4.06 -19.78 5.81
N ARG A 365 5.39 -19.90 5.78
CA ARG A 365 6.14 -21.16 5.80
C ARG A 365 7.47 -20.95 6.50
N ASN A 366 8.21 -22.03 6.76
CA ASN A 366 9.63 -21.93 7.07
C ASN A 366 10.46 -22.89 6.20
N SER A 367 11.79 -22.82 6.30
CA SER A 367 12.70 -23.68 5.54
C SER A 367 12.43 -25.18 5.73
N GLY A 368 11.96 -25.60 6.90
CA GLY A 368 11.58 -26.99 7.21
C GLY A 368 10.27 -27.47 6.56
N ASP A 369 9.47 -26.55 6.00
CA ASP A 369 8.30 -26.88 5.17
C ASP A 369 8.64 -27.01 3.68
N THR A 370 9.91 -26.75 3.32
CA THR A 370 10.37 -26.72 1.93
C THR A 370 11.55 -27.69 1.73
N ALA A 371 12.77 -27.19 1.59
CA ALA A 371 13.95 -27.99 1.28
C ALA A 371 14.94 -28.16 2.47
N GLY A 372 14.61 -27.64 3.65
CA GLY A 372 15.45 -27.70 4.86
C GLY A 372 15.04 -28.76 5.88
N ASP A 373 15.90 -29.00 6.87
CA ASP A 373 15.54 -29.79 8.05
C ASP A 373 14.75 -28.96 9.07
N LYS A 374 14.28 -29.59 10.16
CA LYS A 374 13.43 -28.96 11.19
C LYS A 374 14.17 -28.59 12.49
N SER A 375 15.49 -28.76 12.52
CA SER A 375 16.32 -28.54 13.71
C SER A 375 16.66 -27.06 13.94
N GLY A 376 16.83 -26.31 12.85
CA GLY A 376 17.00 -24.86 12.85
C GLY A 376 16.47 -24.28 11.55
N VAL A 377 15.33 -23.58 11.62
CA VAL A 377 14.61 -23.10 10.43
C VAL A 377 14.67 -21.59 10.28
N VAL A 378 14.41 -21.12 9.06
CA VAL A 378 14.19 -19.69 8.76
C VAL A 378 12.73 -19.49 8.36
N GLY A 379 12.06 -18.54 8.99
CA GLY A 379 10.66 -18.21 8.73
C GLY A 379 10.45 -17.31 7.52
N TYR A 380 9.38 -17.53 6.76
CA TYR A 380 9.02 -16.78 5.56
C TYR A 380 7.55 -16.37 5.62
N SER A 381 7.25 -15.12 5.26
CA SER A 381 5.87 -14.68 5.12
C SER A 381 5.67 -13.83 3.88
N ALA A 382 4.48 -13.92 3.31
CA ALA A 382 3.98 -13.02 2.29
C ALA A 382 2.77 -12.26 2.85
N ILE A 383 2.85 -10.93 2.86
CA ILE A 383 1.81 -10.06 3.39
C ILE A 383 1.54 -8.97 2.36
N ALA A 384 0.27 -8.68 2.06
CA ALA A 384 -0.11 -7.56 1.21
C ALA A 384 -0.74 -6.43 2.04
N PHE A 385 -0.48 -5.20 1.64
CA PHE A 385 -1.09 -4.00 2.16
C PHE A 385 -1.95 -3.38 1.08
N THR A 386 -3.22 -3.15 1.39
CA THR A 386 -4.20 -2.55 0.47
C THR A 386 -4.58 -1.17 0.96
N ALA A 387 -4.66 -0.21 0.04
CA ALA A 387 -5.33 1.04 0.34
C ALA A 387 -6.81 0.78 0.67
N PRO A 388 -7.45 1.63 1.48
CA PRO A 388 -8.90 1.63 1.59
C PRO A 388 -9.48 1.62 0.18
N SER A 389 -10.33 0.63 -0.11
CA SER A 389 -11.04 0.61 -1.37
C SER A 389 -11.88 1.89 -1.44
N GLU A 390 -11.74 2.69 -2.51
CA GLU A 390 -12.70 3.77 -2.79
C GLU A 390 -14.11 3.22 -2.97
N THR A 391 -14.22 1.91 -3.24
CA THR A 391 -15.47 1.18 -3.43
C THR A 391 -15.50 -0.06 -2.54
N GLN A 392 -16.17 0.00 -1.39
CA GLN A 392 -16.40 -1.13 -0.49
C GLN A 392 -17.22 -2.24 -1.18
N TYR A 393 -18.09 -1.94 -2.15
CA TYR A 393 -18.96 -2.93 -2.82
C TYR A 393 -18.54 -3.21 -4.26
N THR A 394 -18.58 -4.48 -4.70
CA THR A 394 -18.30 -4.85 -6.10
C THR A 394 -19.40 -4.36 -7.05
N LYS A 395 -19.13 -4.35 -8.36
CA LYS A 395 -20.15 -3.98 -9.37
C LYS A 395 -21.39 -4.86 -9.28
N GLU A 396 -21.21 -6.16 -9.05
CA GLU A 396 -22.29 -7.14 -8.89
C GLU A 396 -23.09 -6.89 -7.61
N GLU A 397 -22.42 -6.61 -6.50
CA GLU A 397 -23.07 -6.26 -5.22
C GLU A 397 -23.90 -4.98 -5.37
N ARG A 398 -23.33 -3.92 -5.95
CA ARG A 398 -24.02 -2.65 -6.22
C ARG A 398 -25.26 -2.85 -7.09
N LYS A 399 -25.13 -3.61 -8.17
CA LYS A 399 -26.26 -3.95 -9.07
C LYS A 399 -27.34 -4.74 -8.33
N ALA A 400 -26.98 -5.70 -7.48
CA ALA A 400 -27.94 -6.46 -6.68
C ALA A 400 -28.71 -5.56 -5.69
N LEU A 401 -28.01 -4.64 -5.02
CA LEU A 401 -28.63 -3.69 -4.09
C LEU A 401 -29.54 -2.67 -4.79
N LEU A 402 -29.13 -2.15 -5.96
CA LEU A 402 -29.97 -1.25 -6.77
C LEU A 402 -31.22 -1.97 -7.30
N ASN A 403 -31.07 -3.21 -7.77
CA ASN A 403 -32.21 -4.04 -8.20
C ASN A 403 -33.19 -4.28 -7.04
N LEU A 404 -32.68 -4.51 -5.82
CA LEU A 404 -33.51 -4.67 -4.64
C LEU A 404 -34.28 -3.38 -4.32
N ALA A 405 -33.61 -2.22 -4.35
CA ALA A 405 -34.27 -0.92 -4.15
C ALA A 405 -35.34 -0.66 -5.21
N ARG A 406 -35.06 -0.94 -6.49
CA ARG A 406 -36.01 -0.82 -7.61
C ARG A 406 -37.22 -1.72 -7.44
N LYS A 407 -36.99 -2.99 -7.10
CA LYS A 407 -38.08 -3.96 -6.81
C LYS A 407 -38.92 -3.48 -5.63
N SER A 408 -38.28 -2.93 -4.60
CA SER A 408 -38.96 -2.42 -3.40
C SER A 408 -39.83 -1.20 -3.70
N LEU A 409 -39.28 -0.23 -4.43
CA LEU A 409 -40.04 0.92 -4.93
C LEU A 409 -41.26 0.47 -5.73
N THR A 410 -41.07 -0.48 -6.65
CA THR A 410 -42.13 -0.96 -7.55
C THR A 410 -43.25 -1.65 -6.76
N GLU A 411 -42.93 -2.66 -5.96
CA GLU A 411 -43.93 -3.42 -5.17
C GLU A 411 -44.68 -2.55 -4.16
N VAL A 412 -44.01 -1.55 -3.57
CA VAL A 412 -44.66 -0.63 -2.63
C VAL A 412 -45.66 0.25 -3.35
N VAL A 413 -45.29 0.82 -4.50
CA VAL A 413 -46.15 1.74 -5.26
C VAL A 413 -47.31 0.98 -5.93
N THR A 414 -47.11 -0.25 -6.39
CA THR A 414 -48.16 -1.03 -7.08
C THR A 414 -49.02 -1.86 -6.14
N HIS A 415 -48.45 -2.43 -5.07
CA HIS A 415 -49.11 -3.42 -4.21
C HIS A 415 -49.12 -3.04 -2.73
N GLY A 416 -48.48 -1.95 -2.32
CA GLY A 416 -48.44 -1.50 -0.93
C GLY A 416 -47.59 -2.35 0.01
N ARG A 417 -46.73 -3.24 -0.52
CA ARG A 417 -45.91 -4.17 0.29
C ARG A 417 -44.45 -4.20 -0.17
N LEU A 418 -43.56 -4.63 0.71
CA LEU A 418 -42.15 -4.89 0.37
C LEU A 418 -42.00 -6.27 -0.31
N PRO A 419 -40.98 -6.45 -1.17
CA PRO A 419 -40.67 -7.75 -1.75
C PRO A 419 -40.11 -8.71 -0.70
N ASP A 420 -40.30 -10.00 -0.92
CA ASP A 420 -39.57 -11.02 -0.14
C ASP A 420 -38.10 -11.04 -0.57
N ALA A 421 -37.21 -11.01 0.42
CA ALA A 421 -35.76 -11.13 0.27
C ALA A 421 -35.18 -11.85 1.50
N LYS A 422 -34.15 -12.66 1.30
CA LYS A 422 -33.49 -13.43 2.35
C LYS A 422 -32.00 -13.11 2.40
N ALA A 423 -31.37 -13.29 3.56
CA ALA A 423 -29.94 -13.07 3.72
C ALA A 423 -29.08 -13.92 2.77
N SER A 424 -29.57 -15.11 2.39
CA SER A 424 -28.92 -16.00 1.41
C SER A 424 -28.81 -15.41 0.00
N ASP A 425 -29.61 -14.39 -0.33
CA ASP A 425 -29.64 -13.77 -1.65
C ASP A 425 -28.49 -12.75 -1.83
N PHE A 426 -27.75 -12.46 -0.73
CA PHE A 426 -26.72 -11.43 -0.68
C PHE A 426 -25.41 -11.97 -0.13
N THR A 427 -24.32 -11.30 -0.50
CA THR A 427 -23.01 -11.58 0.10
C THR A 427 -23.02 -11.24 1.60
N PRO A 428 -22.11 -11.83 2.40
CA PRO A 428 -21.97 -11.48 3.82
C PRO A 428 -21.81 -9.97 4.05
N ARG A 429 -21.09 -9.28 3.16
CA ARG A 429 -20.87 -7.82 3.21
C ARG A 429 -22.18 -7.02 3.09
N CYS A 430 -23.08 -7.43 2.19
CA CYS A 430 -24.39 -6.81 2.04
C CYS A 430 -25.35 -7.13 3.20
N SER A 431 -24.97 -8.06 4.09
CA SER A 431 -25.69 -8.40 5.32
C SER A 431 -25.08 -7.77 6.59
N GLU A 432 -24.00 -7.00 6.46
CA GLU A 432 -23.43 -6.23 7.56
C GLU A 432 -24.40 -5.14 8.04
N GLU A 433 -24.29 -4.76 9.31
CA GLU A 433 -25.03 -3.63 9.88
C GLU A 433 -24.43 -2.31 9.39
N LYS A 434 -25.15 -1.64 8.48
CA LYS A 434 -24.72 -0.37 7.87
C LYS A 434 -25.88 0.64 7.87
N GLY A 435 -25.53 1.91 7.99
CA GLY A 435 -26.43 3.00 7.63
C GLY A 435 -26.52 3.12 6.10
N CYS A 436 -27.67 3.54 5.59
CA CYS A 436 -27.80 3.87 4.17
C CYS A 436 -28.87 4.92 3.92
N PHE A 437 -28.76 5.61 2.79
CA PHE A 437 -29.79 6.46 2.21
C PHE A 437 -30.20 5.92 0.85
N VAL A 438 -31.50 5.98 0.56
CA VAL A 438 -32.05 5.74 -0.77
C VAL A 438 -32.60 7.06 -1.28
N THR A 439 -32.05 7.53 -2.39
CA THR A 439 -32.45 8.75 -3.06
C THR A 439 -33.17 8.39 -4.36
N LEU A 440 -34.34 8.98 -4.55
CA LEU A 440 -35.14 8.90 -5.77
C LEU A 440 -35.04 10.24 -6.48
N THR A 441 -34.68 10.23 -7.76
CA THR A 441 -34.75 11.41 -8.61
C THR A 441 -35.64 11.15 -9.81
N LYS A 442 -36.46 12.13 -10.21
CA LYS A 442 -37.30 12.07 -11.41
C LYS A 442 -36.76 13.09 -12.40
N ASN A 443 -36.24 12.62 -13.54
CA ASN A 443 -35.57 13.46 -14.53
C ASN A 443 -34.48 14.36 -13.91
N GLY A 444 -33.69 13.80 -12.99
CA GLY A 444 -32.62 14.52 -12.27
C GLY A 444 -33.08 15.42 -11.12
N VAL A 445 -34.40 15.57 -10.89
CA VAL A 445 -34.94 16.36 -9.76
C VAL A 445 -35.26 15.46 -8.58
N LEU A 446 -34.89 15.87 -7.36
CA LEU A 446 -35.15 15.11 -6.13
C LEU A 446 -36.65 14.81 -5.97
N ARG A 447 -36.98 13.52 -5.83
CA ARG A 447 -38.36 12.99 -5.69
C ARG A 447 -38.63 12.34 -4.34
N GLY A 448 -37.56 11.99 -3.61
CA GLY A 448 -37.60 11.48 -2.24
C GLY A 448 -36.18 11.10 -1.80
N CYS A 449 -35.85 11.26 -0.53
CA CYS A 449 -34.57 10.79 0.03
C CYS A 449 -34.72 10.50 1.51
N ILE A 450 -34.60 9.22 1.87
CA ILE A 450 -34.72 8.75 3.26
C ILE A 450 -33.57 7.78 3.56
N GLY A 451 -33.07 7.85 4.79
CA GLY A 451 -32.02 6.97 5.25
C GLY A 451 -31.83 6.99 6.76
N ASN A 452 -30.92 6.12 7.21
CA ASN A 452 -30.48 6.02 8.60
C ASN A 452 -28.96 6.19 8.64
N ILE A 453 -28.48 7.07 9.52
CA ILE A 453 -27.04 7.27 9.72
C ILE A 453 -26.47 6.10 10.53
N MET A 454 -27.13 5.79 11.64
CA MET A 454 -26.79 4.63 12.46
C MET A 454 -27.38 3.37 11.81
N PRO A 455 -26.64 2.24 11.80
CA PRO A 455 -27.19 0.97 11.36
C PRO A 455 -28.48 0.60 12.10
N ASN A 456 -29.45 0.05 11.37
CA ASN A 456 -30.71 -0.44 11.92
C ASN A 456 -31.03 -1.83 11.35
N GLY A 457 -30.04 -2.73 11.44
CA GLY A 457 -30.05 -4.07 10.87
C GLY A 457 -29.22 -4.22 9.59
N PRO A 458 -29.35 -5.38 8.91
CA PRO A 458 -28.58 -5.68 7.70
C PRO A 458 -28.84 -4.69 6.57
N LEU A 459 -27.78 -4.30 5.85
CA LEU A 459 -27.83 -3.30 4.78
C LEU A 459 -28.94 -3.54 3.75
N TRP A 460 -29.07 -4.76 3.23
CA TRP A 460 -30.10 -5.09 2.23
C TRP A 460 -31.52 -4.79 2.74
N LYS A 461 -31.79 -5.05 4.03
CA LYS A 461 -33.09 -4.79 4.65
C LYS A 461 -33.31 -3.29 4.82
N SER A 462 -32.29 -2.56 5.28
CA SER A 462 -32.36 -1.10 5.39
C SER A 462 -32.62 -0.43 4.04
N ILE A 463 -32.03 -0.94 2.95
CA ILE A 463 -32.28 -0.42 1.59
C ILE A 463 -33.73 -0.62 1.17
N MET A 464 -34.32 -1.80 1.39
CA MET A 464 -35.74 -2.04 1.09
C MET A 464 -36.66 -1.08 1.85
N GLU A 465 -36.43 -0.96 3.16
CA GLU A 465 -37.21 -0.11 4.05
C GLU A 465 -37.07 1.38 3.66
N ASN A 466 -35.86 1.83 3.34
CA ASN A 466 -35.59 3.20 2.95
C ASN A 466 -36.11 3.53 1.55
N ALA A 467 -36.12 2.57 0.62
CA ALA A 467 -36.79 2.73 -0.67
C ALA A 467 -38.30 2.95 -0.50
N ARG A 468 -38.97 2.16 0.36
CA ARG A 468 -40.38 2.38 0.72
C ARG A 468 -40.58 3.75 1.33
N ASN A 469 -39.76 4.11 2.32
CA ASN A 469 -39.92 5.36 3.03
C ASN A 469 -39.69 6.57 2.11
N ALA A 470 -38.69 6.54 1.24
CA ALA A 470 -38.44 7.58 0.24
C ALA A 470 -39.59 7.71 -0.77
N ALA A 471 -40.26 6.61 -1.11
CA ALA A 471 -41.36 6.60 -2.08
C ALA A 471 -42.68 7.15 -1.52
N ILE A 472 -43.05 6.79 -0.28
CA ILE A 472 -44.40 7.02 0.24
C ILE A 472 -44.45 7.68 1.63
N ARG A 473 -43.32 7.90 2.31
CA ARG A 473 -43.27 8.49 3.68
C ARG A 473 -42.36 9.71 3.81
N ASP A 474 -41.76 10.18 2.73
CA ASP A 474 -41.02 11.44 2.73
C ASP A 474 -42.00 12.62 2.70
N TYR A 475 -42.27 13.22 3.86
CA TYR A 475 -43.29 14.28 4.03
C TYR A 475 -43.09 15.52 3.15
N ARG A 476 -41.90 15.70 2.57
CA ARG A 476 -41.59 16.80 1.67
C ARG A 476 -42.22 16.62 0.29
N PHE A 477 -42.65 15.40 -0.05
CA PHE A 477 -43.17 15.05 -1.36
C PHE A 477 -44.47 14.24 -1.26
N PRO A 478 -45.41 14.39 -2.22
CA PRO A 478 -46.53 13.46 -2.35
C PRO A 478 -46.05 12.02 -2.62
N PRO A 479 -46.81 10.98 -2.24
CA PRO A 479 -46.46 9.59 -2.56
C PRO A 479 -46.21 9.37 -4.06
N VAL A 480 -45.19 8.57 -4.40
CA VAL A 480 -44.87 8.20 -5.79
C VAL A 480 -46.02 7.46 -6.45
N GLN A 481 -46.36 7.85 -7.68
CA GLN A 481 -47.40 7.22 -8.50
C GLN A 481 -46.82 6.17 -9.45
N THR A 482 -47.67 5.25 -9.92
CA THR A 482 -47.27 4.09 -10.75
C THR A 482 -46.69 4.51 -12.11
N ASP A 483 -47.17 5.60 -12.70
CA ASP A 483 -46.69 6.17 -13.97
C ASP A 483 -45.30 6.85 -13.83
N GLU A 484 -44.92 7.26 -12.62
CA GLU A 484 -43.60 7.84 -12.34
C GLU A 484 -42.48 6.80 -12.29
N LEU A 485 -42.80 5.52 -12.07
CA LEU A 485 -41.82 4.46 -11.79
C LEU A 485 -40.71 4.35 -12.85
N ARG A 486 -41.05 4.54 -14.12
CA ARG A 486 -40.08 4.46 -15.24
C ARG A 486 -39.19 5.68 -15.38
N GLN A 487 -39.58 6.81 -14.78
CA GLN A 487 -38.86 8.08 -14.83
C GLN A 487 -37.98 8.31 -13.60
N ILE A 488 -38.18 7.50 -12.55
CA ILE A 488 -37.40 7.57 -11.34
C ILE A 488 -36.07 6.86 -11.57
N GLU A 489 -34.97 7.49 -11.20
CA GLU A 489 -33.66 6.91 -11.00
C GLU A 489 -33.37 6.77 -9.50
N ILE A 490 -32.73 5.67 -9.12
CA ILE A 490 -32.35 5.35 -7.74
C ILE A 490 -30.84 5.50 -7.56
N GLU A 491 -30.46 6.19 -6.49
CA GLU A 491 -29.11 6.21 -5.94
C GLU A 491 -29.13 5.63 -4.51
N ILE A 492 -28.13 4.80 -4.20
CA ILE A 492 -27.90 4.26 -2.86
C ILE A 492 -26.60 4.85 -2.33
N SER A 493 -26.66 5.42 -1.13
CA SER A 493 -25.50 5.88 -0.37
C SER A 493 -25.32 4.97 0.85
N VAL A 494 -24.26 4.16 0.89
CA VAL A 494 -23.93 3.27 2.02
C VAL A 494 -22.92 3.96 2.93
N LEU A 495 -23.20 3.97 4.23
CA LEU A 495 -22.42 4.71 5.23
C LEU A 495 -21.51 3.77 6.02
N THR A 496 -20.31 4.24 6.34
CA THR A 496 -19.55 3.67 7.47
C THR A 496 -20.24 3.99 8.79
N VAL A 497 -20.03 3.16 9.81
CA VAL A 497 -20.60 3.41 11.14
C VAL A 497 -19.94 4.67 11.72
N PRO A 498 -20.71 5.72 12.10
CA PRO A 498 -20.15 6.95 12.61
C PRO A 498 -19.20 6.71 13.79
N GLN A 499 -18.00 7.26 13.70
CA GLN A 499 -16.98 7.16 14.74
C GLN A 499 -16.76 8.52 15.41
N PRO A 500 -16.62 8.57 16.75
CA PRO A 500 -16.28 9.81 17.44
C PRO A 500 -14.95 10.38 16.94
N LEU A 501 -14.95 11.65 16.52
CA LEU A 501 -13.74 12.39 16.19
C LEU A 501 -13.22 13.08 17.45
N LYS A 502 -12.05 12.66 17.95
CA LYS A 502 -11.39 13.30 19.09
C LYS A 502 -10.67 14.57 18.65
N PHE A 503 -10.95 15.68 19.32
CA PHE A 503 -10.29 16.97 19.11
C PHE A 503 -10.08 17.71 20.42
N ASP A 504 -9.01 18.51 20.49
CA ASP A 504 -8.60 19.21 21.72
C ASP A 504 -9.10 20.67 21.76
N SER A 505 -9.48 21.22 20.60
CA SER A 505 -10.01 22.58 20.47
C SER A 505 -10.86 22.73 19.19
N PRO A 506 -11.66 23.80 19.05
CA PRO A 506 -12.41 24.06 17.81
C PRO A 506 -11.51 24.19 16.57
N ASP A 507 -10.31 24.76 16.71
CA ASP A 507 -9.37 24.90 15.59
C ASP A 507 -8.72 23.55 15.22
N ASP A 508 -8.52 22.66 16.20
CA ASP A 508 -8.08 21.29 15.96
C ASP A 508 -9.16 20.46 15.24
N LEU A 509 -10.43 20.65 15.61
CA LEU A 509 -11.57 20.04 14.90
C LEU A 509 -11.57 20.43 13.41
N VAL A 510 -11.44 21.73 13.12
CA VAL A 510 -11.39 22.26 11.74
C VAL A 510 -10.25 21.63 10.94
N LYS A 511 -9.08 21.46 11.54
CA LYS A 511 -7.91 20.83 10.88
C LYS A 511 -8.08 19.33 10.64
N LYS A 512 -8.89 18.65 11.44
CA LYS A 512 -9.10 17.20 11.38
C LYS A 512 -10.19 16.79 10.39
N LEU A 513 -11.14 17.67 10.07
CA LEU A 513 -12.15 17.41 9.06
C LEU A 513 -11.53 17.34 7.66
N ARG A 514 -11.98 16.38 6.85
CA ARG A 514 -11.54 16.18 5.48
C ARG A 514 -12.70 16.50 4.53
N PRO A 515 -12.70 17.70 3.91
CA PRO A 515 -13.69 18.05 2.90
C PRO A 515 -13.81 16.98 1.83
N HIS A 516 -15.03 16.78 1.33
CA HIS A 516 -15.42 15.77 0.33
C HIS A 516 -15.25 14.31 0.76
N LYS A 517 -14.72 14.02 1.96
CA LYS A 517 -14.59 12.65 2.49
C LYS A 517 -15.48 12.40 3.70
N ASP A 518 -15.54 13.36 4.62
CA ASP A 518 -16.21 13.17 5.91
C ASP A 518 -17.66 13.64 5.87
N GLY A 519 -18.59 12.73 6.11
CA GLY A 519 -19.92 13.07 6.62
C GLY A 519 -19.81 13.38 8.09
N VAL A 520 -20.56 14.36 8.57
CA VAL A 520 -20.43 14.88 9.93
C VAL A 520 -21.76 14.75 10.65
N VAL A 521 -21.75 14.14 11.83
CA VAL A 521 -22.82 14.24 12.83
C VAL A 521 -22.35 15.20 13.91
N LEU A 522 -23.09 16.28 14.10
CA LEU A 522 -22.82 17.28 15.12
C LEU A 522 -23.84 17.14 16.24
N GLU A 523 -23.37 16.88 17.46
CA GLU A 523 -24.17 16.78 18.67
C GLU A 523 -23.86 17.97 19.60
N LEU A 524 -24.88 18.80 19.83
CA LEU A 524 -24.85 19.99 20.68
C LEU A 524 -25.85 19.82 21.84
N GLY A 525 -25.45 19.08 22.87
CA GLY A 525 -26.35 18.69 23.96
C GLY A 525 -27.46 17.76 23.46
N LEU A 526 -28.71 18.23 23.49
CA LEU A 526 -29.88 17.47 22.99
C LEU A 526 -30.15 17.69 21.49
N ARG A 527 -29.41 18.59 20.85
CA ARG A 527 -29.58 18.91 19.42
C ARG A 527 -28.61 18.11 18.59
N THR A 528 -29.10 17.51 17.50
CA THR A 528 -28.26 16.76 16.57
C THR A 528 -28.60 17.12 15.14
N ALA A 529 -27.58 17.31 14.31
CA ALA A 529 -27.75 17.41 12.87
C ALA A 529 -26.65 16.64 12.14
N THR A 530 -26.90 16.32 10.86
CA THR A 530 -25.88 15.73 10.00
C THR A 530 -25.81 16.38 8.63
N TYR A 531 -24.63 16.32 8.03
CA TYR A 531 -24.42 16.46 6.59
C TYR A 531 -23.64 15.27 6.03
N LEU A 532 -24.03 14.84 4.84
CA LEU A 532 -23.29 13.86 4.05
C LEU A 532 -22.05 14.53 3.40
N PRO A 533 -21.03 13.75 2.99
CA PRO A 533 -19.84 14.30 2.32
C PRO A 533 -20.13 15.17 1.09
N GLN A 534 -21.22 14.91 0.37
CA GLN A 534 -21.60 15.66 -0.84
C GLN A 534 -21.87 17.14 -0.58
N VAL A 535 -22.22 17.52 0.66
CA VAL A 535 -22.48 18.93 1.01
C VAL A 535 -21.20 19.78 0.94
N TRP A 536 -20.02 19.16 1.03
CA TRP A 536 -18.73 19.83 0.85
C TRP A 536 -18.57 20.46 -0.55
N GLU A 537 -19.29 19.97 -1.56
CA GLU A 537 -19.31 20.57 -2.90
C GLU A 537 -19.93 21.97 -2.91
N GLN A 538 -20.87 22.22 -2.00
CA GLN A 538 -21.54 23.51 -1.86
C GLN A 538 -20.87 24.41 -0.82
N ILE A 539 -20.32 23.80 0.24
CA ILE A 539 -19.66 24.49 1.35
C ILE A 539 -18.32 23.83 1.62
N SER A 540 -17.27 24.28 0.94
CA SER A 540 -15.93 23.67 1.03
C SER A 540 -15.13 24.13 2.25
N ASP A 541 -15.46 25.29 2.82
CA ASP A 541 -14.82 25.82 4.02
C ASP A 541 -15.35 25.11 5.28
N PRO A 542 -14.49 24.44 6.09
CA PRO A 542 -14.93 23.68 7.25
C PRO A 542 -15.60 24.51 8.36
N VAL A 543 -15.23 25.79 8.50
CA VAL A 543 -15.86 26.67 9.48
C VAL A 543 -17.28 26.98 9.07
N GLN A 544 -17.49 27.39 7.81
CA GLN A 544 -18.83 27.62 7.26
C GLN A 544 -19.68 26.35 7.28
N PHE A 545 -19.08 25.19 6.97
CA PHE A 545 -19.76 23.90 7.02
C PHE A 545 -20.29 23.59 8.42
N LEU A 546 -19.44 23.71 9.45
CA LEU A 546 -19.83 23.47 10.84
C LEU A 546 -20.85 24.50 11.33
N SER A 547 -20.70 25.76 10.95
CA SER A 547 -21.66 26.81 11.31
C SER A 547 -23.04 26.58 10.69
N SER A 548 -23.09 26.21 9.41
CA SER A 548 -24.33 25.83 8.72
C SER A 548 -24.97 24.59 9.35
N LEU A 549 -24.16 23.58 9.67
CA LEU A 549 -24.62 22.36 10.34
C LEU A 549 -25.16 22.63 11.74
N SER A 550 -24.53 23.53 12.49
CA SER A 550 -25.00 23.99 13.81
C SER A 550 -26.36 24.67 13.71
N MET A 551 -26.55 25.56 12.72
CA MET A 551 -27.85 26.17 12.45
C MET A 551 -28.92 25.14 12.05
N LYS A 552 -28.55 24.14 11.26
CA LYS A 552 -29.44 23.02 10.93
C LYS A 552 -29.86 22.21 12.16
N ALA A 553 -29.02 22.12 13.18
CA ALA A 553 -29.37 21.52 14.48
C ALA A 553 -30.31 22.39 15.33
N GLY A 554 -30.65 23.61 14.87
CA GLY A 554 -31.43 24.58 15.63
C GLY A 554 -30.62 25.32 16.69
N ALA A 555 -29.30 25.46 16.49
CA ALA A 555 -28.38 26.17 17.36
C ALA A 555 -27.78 27.41 16.67
N GLY A 556 -27.03 28.24 17.40
CA GLY A 556 -26.30 29.38 16.84
C GLY A 556 -25.15 28.94 15.92
N PRO A 557 -24.71 29.79 14.97
CA PRO A 557 -23.66 29.43 14.00
C PRO A 557 -22.29 29.13 14.63
N ASP A 558 -22.02 29.58 15.86
CA ASP A 558 -20.76 29.30 16.57
C ASP A 558 -20.92 28.30 17.73
N ASP A 559 -22.11 27.72 17.90
CA ASP A 559 -22.37 26.83 19.05
C ASP A 559 -21.57 25.53 18.99
N TRP A 560 -21.11 25.12 17.80
CA TRP A 560 -20.16 24.02 17.62
C TRP A 560 -18.79 24.27 18.26
N ARG A 561 -18.45 25.52 18.60
CA ARG A 561 -17.20 25.87 19.29
C ARG A 561 -17.31 25.70 20.82
N ARG A 562 -18.50 25.44 21.35
CA ARG A 562 -18.72 25.38 22.81
C ARG A 562 -18.18 24.07 23.41
N PRO A 563 -17.71 24.09 24.67
CA PRO A 563 -17.36 22.88 25.40
C PRO A 563 -18.53 21.89 25.45
N GLY A 564 -18.23 20.60 25.33
CA GLY A 564 -19.24 19.53 25.31
C GLY A 564 -19.80 19.18 23.93
N THR A 565 -19.38 19.89 22.88
CA THR A 565 -19.69 19.50 21.48
C THR A 565 -19.09 18.13 21.18
N ARG A 566 -19.89 17.22 20.63
CA ARG A 566 -19.41 15.93 20.13
C ARG A 566 -19.57 15.89 18.62
N VAL A 567 -18.54 15.41 17.95
CA VAL A 567 -18.53 15.23 16.50
C VAL A 567 -18.29 13.76 16.21
N LEU A 568 -19.14 13.18 15.37
CA LEU A 568 -18.89 11.89 14.77
C LEU A 568 -18.66 12.09 13.27
N ILE A 569 -17.73 11.32 12.71
CA ILE A 569 -17.47 11.30 11.28
C ILE A 569 -17.80 9.93 10.70
N TYR A 570 -18.29 9.94 9.47
CA TYR A 570 -18.52 8.75 8.66
C TYR A 570 -18.17 9.04 7.20
N GLN A 571 -18.12 8.00 6.37
CA GLN A 571 -17.84 8.09 4.95
C GLN A 571 -19.00 7.46 4.18
N VAL A 572 -19.16 7.86 2.92
CA VAL A 572 -20.23 7.38 2.06
C VAL A 572 -19.63 6.77 0.81
N GLU A 573 -20.14 5.61 0.42
CA GLU A 573 -20.03 5.08 -0.93
C GLU A 573 -21.39 5.20 -1.61
N ALA A 574 -21.45 6.03 -2.66
CA ALA A 574 -22.66 6.23 -3.45
C ALA A 574 -22.55 5.51 -4.81
N PHE A 575 -23.67 4.96 -5.27
CA PHE A 575 -23.81 4.37 -6.60
C PHE A 575 -25.26 4.47 -7.07
N LYS A 576 -25.46 4.72 -8.38
CA LYS A 576 -26.77 4.90 -9.00
C LYS A 576 -26.98 4.02 -10.22
N GLU A 577 -28.24 3.87 -10.64
CA GLU A 577 -28.60 2.98 -11.74
C GLU A 577 -27.98 3.36 -13.09
N SER A 578 -27.80 4.66 -13.39
CA SER A 578 -27.18 5.09 -14.65
C SER A 578 -25.69 4.71 -14.79
N GLU A 579 -25.03 4.32 -13.70
CA GLU A 579 -23.61 3.97 -13.68
C GLU A 579 -23.33 2.47 -13.85
N MET A 580 -24.38 1.63 -13.87
CA MET A 580 -24.28 0.16 -13.86
C MET A 580 -24.48 -0.46 -15.24
#